data_AF-A0ABC8ALR3-F1
#
_entry.id   AF-A0ABC8ALR3-F1
#
_cell.length_a   1.000
_cell.length_b   1.000
_cell.length_c   1.000
_cell.angle_alpha   90.00
_cell.angle_beta   90.00
_cell.angle_gamma   90.00
#
_symmetry.space_group_name_H-M   'P 1'
#
loop_
_entity.id
_entity.type
_entity.pdbx_description
1 polymer ?
#
loop_
_entity_poly.entity_id
_entity_poly.type
_entity_poly.pdbx_seq_one_letter_code
_entity_poly.pdbx_strand_id
1 'polypeptide(L)'
;MSTARSRWRRALAAGMVVTAVLAVQGCGTHRAATDRPGALDPQLTRLLDELVRQHGFPGAQVTIDGPGGHRVRTAGVGDTATGAPIAEGSRVRIGSNTKTFVATVVLQLAGDGKVDLEAPIERYLPGVVRGNGNDGNRITVHQLLQHTSGLPDYVAGGDPALTPAPNSLQLKPDAEEIRWAHYEPADLVRIAMSMPPRFEPGARSVYTNTNYVLLGMLIEKIAGRSATTSIPAVFSNSASPSRSSASSSAITTRTTPSPRSPFSS
;
A
#
# COMPACT_ATOMS: atom_id res chain seq x y z
N MET A 1 -5.81 68.62 46.83
CA MET A 1 -5.18 69.54 45.85
C MET A 1 -4.06 68.79 45.13
N SER A 2 -4.27 68.38 43.88
CA SER A 2 -3.24 68.18 42.83
C SER A 2 -3.93 67.79 41.52
N THR A 3 -3.77 68.66 40.50
CA THR A 3 -3.66 68.39 39.03
C THR A 3 -4.61 67.34 38.40
N ALA A 4 -5.67 67.69 37.63
CA ALA A 4 -5.70 68.29 36.28
C ALA A 4 -5.00 67.40 35.21
N ARG A 5 -5.55 67.02 34.04
CA ARG A 5 -6.46 67.72 33.10
C ARG A 5 -7.21 66.75 32.14
N SER A 6 -8.35 67.26 31.67
CA SER A 6 -9.29 66.88 30.60
C SER A 6 -8.64 66.51 29.24
N ARG A 7 -9.13 65.55 28.43
CA ARG A 7 -10.41 65.41 27.68
C ARG A 7 -10.71 66.53 26.65
N TRP A 8 -11.36 66.10 25.54
CA TRP A 8 -12.11 66.84 24.48
C TRP A 8 -11.25 67.30 23.27
N ARG A 9 -11.65 67.24 21.98
CA ARG A 9 -12.68 66.56 21.15
C ARG A 9 -12.53 67.11 19.71
N ARG A 10 -12.70 66.26 18.67
CA ARG A 10 -13.23 66.55 17.29
C ARG A 10 -12.42 67.55 16.41
N ALA A 11 -12.43 67.57 15.07
CA ALA A 11 -12.73 66.69 13.95
C ALA A 11 -12.34 67.45 12.63
N LEU A 12 -12.18 66.71 11.52
CA LEU A 12 -12.29 67.11 10.09
C LEU A 12 -11.16 67.86 9.33
N ALA A 13 -10.56 67.10 8.41
CA ALA A 13 -10.41 67.32 6.95
C ALA A 13 -9.80 68.62 6.37
N ALA A 14 -8.70 68.48 5.62
CA ALA A 14 -8.51 68.96 4.23
C ALA A 14 -7.12 68.52 3.73
N GLY A 15 -7.04 68.08 2.47
CA GLY A 15 -5.95 67.26 1.97
C GLY A 15 -4.73 68.00 1.41
N MET A 16 -3.76 67.20 0.98
CA MET A 16 -2.85 67.56 -0.11
C MET A 16 -2.42 66.27 -0.83
N VAL A 17 -2.68 66.26 -2.14
CA VAL A 17 -2.33 65.23 -3.11
C VAL A 17 -0.80 65.13 -3.20
N VAL A 18 -0.23 63.93 -3.02
CA VAL A 18 1.11 63.62 -3.54
C VAL A 18 1.07 62.27 -4.26
N THR A 19 1.62 62.35 -5.46
CA THR A 19 1.72 61.49 -6.62
C THR A 19 2.16 60.05 -6.38
N ALA A 20 1.68 59.19 -7.28
CA ALA A 20 1.85 57.74 -7.40
C ALA A 20 3.28 57.19 -7.29
N VAL A 21 3.40 56.07 -6.56
CA VAL A 21 4.18 54.92 -6.98
C VAL A 21 3.30 53.68 -6.78
N LEU A 22 2.68 53.22 -7.86
CA LEU A 22 2.07 51.89 -7.93
C LEU A 22 3.20 50.86 -7.93
N ALA A 23 3.60 50.41 -6.74
CA ALA A 23 4.31 49.15 -6.60
C ALA A 23 3.30 48.04 -6.89
N VAL A 24 3.14 47.70 -8.17
CA VAL A 24 2.60 46.40 -8.59
C VAL A 24 3.63 45.37 -8.13
N GLN A 25 3.58 45.00 -6.85
CA GLN A 25 4.16 43.75 -6.41
C GLN A 25 3.30 42.69 -7.04
N GLY A 26 3.84 42.14 -8.12
CA GLY A 26 3.12 41.23 -9.00
C GLY A 26 2.41 40.17 -8.19
N CYS A 27 1.14 39.95 -8.53
CA CYS A 27 0.67 38.58 -8.62
C CYS A 27 1.68 37.87 -9.51
N GLY A 28 2.71 37.30 -8.87
CA GLY A 28 3.43 36.18 -9.40
C GLY A 28 2.34 35.18 -9.69
N THR A 29 1.94 35.12 -10.95
CA THR A 29 1.45 33.87 -11.50
C THR A 29 2.44 32.85 -10.98
N HIS A 30 2.00 31.96 -10.11
CA HIS A 30 2.67 30.68 -9.99
C HIS A 30 2.68 30.20 -11.43
N ARG A 31 3.83 30.39 -12.08
CA ARG A 31 4.15 29.68 -13.30
C ARG A 31 4.03 28.25 -12.81
N ALA A 32 2.88 27.63 -13.08
CA ALA A 32 2.80 26.20 -13.19
C ALA A 32 4.07 25.88 -13.97
N ALA A 33 5.02 25.21 -13.32
CA ALA A 33 6.18 24.72 -14.01
C ALA A 33 5.57 23.99 -15.21
N THR A 34 5.71 24.59 -16.38
CA THR A 34 5.31 23.94 -17.62
C THR A 34 6.29 22.80 -17.66
N ASP A 35 5.82 21.67 -17.15
CA ASP A 35 6.54 20.41 -17.15
C ASP A 35 6.75 20.13 -18.63
N ARG A 36 7.89 20.58 -19.15
CA ARG A 36 8.20 20.47 -20.56
C ARG A 36 8.16 18.98 -20.85
N PRO A 37 7.37 18.51 -21.83
CA PRO A 37 7.46 17.14 -22.28
C PRO A 37 8.91 16.88 -22.67
N GLY A 38 9.66 16.17 -21.82
CA GLY A 38 11.09 15.87 -22.02
C GLY A 38 12.06 16.24 -20.90
N ALA A 39 11.73 17.15 -19.97
CA ALA A 39 12.71 17.55 -18.92
C ALA A 39 12.95 16.49 -17.83
N LEU A 40 11.93 15.68 -17.52
CA LEU A 40 12.04 14.55 -16.58
C LEU A 40 12.87 13.38 -17.13
N ASP A 41 13.16 13.35 -18.44
CA ASP A 41 13.67 12.14 -19.12
C ASP A 41 15.14 11.80 -18.82
N PRO A 42 16.09 12.76 -18.85
CA PRO A 42 17.50 12.44 -18.64
C PRO A 42 17.83 12.17 -17.18
N GLN A 43 17.14 12.81 -16.23
CA GLN A 43 17.35 12.55 -14.81
C GLN A 43 16.77 11.19 -14.42
N LEU A 44 15.56 10.85 -14.87
CA LEU A 44 14.96 9.55 -14.62
C LEU A 44 15.80 8.42 -15.21
N THR A 45 16.30 8.58 -16.45
CA THR A 45 17.19 7.60 -17.08
C THR A 45 18.45 7.36 -16.25
N ARG A 46 19.10 8.44 -15.78
CA ARG A 46 20.28 8.32 -14.91
C ARG A 46 19.98 7.58 -13.61
N LEU A 47 18.87 7.87 -12.95
CA LEU A 47 18.47 7.18 -11.71
C LEU A 47 18.22 5.69 -11.93
N LEU A 48 17.57 5.32 -13.03
CA LEU A 48 17.35 3.91 -13.38
C LEU A 48 18.68 3.19 -13.67
N ASP A 49 19.58 3.85 -14.39
CA ASP A 49 20.91 3.31 -14.66
C ASP A 49 21.77 3.17 -13.38
N GLU A 50 21.61 4.07 -12.41
CA GLU A 50 22.27 4.00 -11.09
C GLU A 50 21.77 2.81 -10.29
N LEU A 51 20.47 2.54 -10.26
CA LEU A 51 19.90 1.34 -9.63
C LEU A 51 20.54 0.06 -10.18
N VAL A 52 20.71 -0.02 -11.50
CA VAL A 52 21.31 -1.20 -12.12
C VAL A 52 22.81 -1.28 -11.87
N ARG A 53 23.56 -0.20 -12.16
CA ARG A 53 25.03 -0.22 -12.15
C ARG A 53 25.65 -0.15 -10.77
N GLN A 54 25.03 0.56 -9.83
CA GLN A 54 25.61 0.82 -8.50
C GLN A 54 24.97 -0.02 -7.41
N HIS A 55 23.67 -0.34 -7.53
CA HIS A 55 22.94 -1.09 -6.51
C HIS A 55 22.68 -2.56 -6.87
N GLY A 56 23.15 -3.00 -8.05
CA GLY A 56 23.13 -4.42 -8.45
C GLY A 56 21.74 -4.97 -8.78
N PHE A 57 20.74 -4.11 -8.99
CA PHE A 57 19.43 -4.56 -9.46
C PHE A 57 19.56 -5.06 -10.91
N PRO A 58 18.99 -6.24 -11.25
CA PRO A 58 19.04 -6.75 -12.63
C PRO A 58 18.44 -5.82 -13.68
N GLY A 59 17.37 -5.12 -13.30
CA GLY A 59 16.69 -4.16 -14.14
C GLY A 59 15.63 -3.39 -13.36
N ALA A 60 15.21 -2.27 -13.92
CA ALA A 60 14.19 -1.39 -13.36
C ALA A 60 13.29 -0.85 -14.48
N GLN A 61 12.00 -0.68 -14.17
CA GLN A 61 11.02 -0.06 -15.06
C GLN A 61 10.24 1.02 -14.30
N VAL A 62 10.00 2.14 -14.97
CA VAL A 62 9.07 3.19 -14.52
C VAL A 62 8.06 3.45 -15.64
N THR A 63 6.79 3.44 -15.25
CA THR A 63 5.66 3.80 -16.11
C THR A 63 5.02 5.08 -15.58
N ILE A 64 4.82 6.06 -16.45
CA ILE A 64 4.19 7.35 -16.15
C ILE A 64 2.96 7.48 -17.03
N ASP A 65 1.80 7.59 -16.39
CA ASP A 65 0.49 7.77 -17.01
C ASP A 65 -0.14 9.08 -16.54
N GLY A 66 -0.59 9.93 -17.47
CA GLY A 66 -1.26 11.18 -17.12
C GLY A 66 -1.65 12.04 -18.33
N PRO A 67 -2.00 13.32 -18.11
CA PRO A 67 -2.36 14.24 -19.20
C PRO A 67 -1.28 14.38 -20.28
N GLY A 68 -0.02 14.14 -19.94
CA GLY A 68 1.12 14.14 -20.87
C GLY A 68 1.30 12.84 -21.66
N GLY A 69 0.37 11.88 -21.56
CA GLY A 69 0.40 10.60 -22.25
C GLY A 69 0.98 9.45 -21.41
N HIS A 70 1.15 8.30 -22.07
CA HIS A 70 1.77 7.10 -21.53
C HIS A 70 3.26 7.08 -21.86
N ARG A 71 4.12 6.91 -20.86
CA ARG A 71 5.58 6.83 -21.03
C ARG A 71 6.14 5.71 -20.20
N VAL A 72 6.97 4.87 -20.81
CA VAL A 72 7.70 3.79 -20.14
C VAL A 72 9.20 4.02 -20.28
N ARG A 73 9.95 3.79 -19.21
CA ARG A 73 11.41 3.80 -19.17
C ARG A 73 11.91 2.56 -18.47
N THR A 74 12.97 1.98 -19.01
CA THR A 74 13.59 0.76 -18.50
C THR A 74 15.11 0.93 -18.44
N ALA A 75 15.75 0.23 -17.51
CA ALA A 75 17.19 0.05 -17.45
C ALA A 75 17.50 -1.42 -17.09
N GLY A 76 18.64 -1.92 -17.54
CA GLY A 76 19.06 -3.31 -17.30
C GLY A 76 18.22 -4.32 -18.08
N VAL A 77 18.05 -5.51 -17.51
CA VAL A 77 17.43 -6.67 -18.14
C VAL A 77 16.23 -7.17 -17.35
N GLY A 78 15.24 -7.72 -18.06
CA GLY A 78 14.09 -8.41 -17.46
C GLY A 78 14.37 -9.88 -17.16
N ASP A 79 15.40 -10.45 -17.80
CA ASP A 79 15.84 -11.84 -17.62
C ASP A 79 17.37 -11.89 -17.57
N THR A 80 17.91 -12.28 -16.42
CA THR A 80 19.36 -12.38 -16.19
C THR A 80 20.01 -13.58 -16.85
N ALA A 81 19.23 -14.61 -17.21
CA ALA A 81 19.75 -15.81 -17.87
C ALA A 81 19.90 -15.58 -19.37
N THR A 82 18.94 -14.90 -20.00
CA THR A 82 18.94 -14.64 -21.45
C THR A 82 19.49 -13.26 -21.82
N GLY A 83 19.58 -12.34 -20.86
CA GLY A 83 19.92 -10.94 -21.12
C GLY A 83 18.79 -10.15 -21.80
N ALA A 84 17.58 -10.71 -21.88
CA ALA A 84 16.46 -10.06 -22.55
C ALA A 84 16.07 -8.75 -21.84
N PRO A 85 15.74 -7.68 -22.60
CA PRO A 85 15.31 -6.41 -22.01
C PRO A 85 13.97 -6.57 -21.28
N ILE A 86 13.65 -5.62 -20.40
CA ILE A 86 12.32 -5.56 -19.80
C ILE A 86 11.30 -5.19 -20.88
N ALA A 87 10.39 -6.10 -21.20
CA ALA A 87 9.28 -5.84 -22.11
C ALA A 87 8.20 -5.00 -21.42
N GLU A 88 7.52 -4.11 -22.15
CA GLU A 88 6.46 -3.23 -21.61
C GLU A 88 5.34 -3.99 -20.88
N GLY A 89 4.99 -5.18 -21.37
CA GLY A 89 4.00 -6.08 -20.77
C GLY A 89 4.54 -7.03 -19.69
N SER A 90 5.75 -6.79 -19.17
CA SER A 90 6.37 -7.64 -18.14
C SER A 90 5.55 -7.64 -16.85
N ARG A 91 5.60 -8.77 -16.14
CA ARG A 91 4.95 -8.94 -14.84
C ARG A 91 5.99 -9.01 -13.73
N VAL A 92 5.70 -8.35 -12.62
CA VAL A 92 6.54 -8.35 -11.43
C VAL A 92 5.74 -8.83 -10.21
N ARG A 93 6.43 -9.41 -9.23
CA ARG A 93 5.84 -9.68 -7.92
C ARG A 93 5.78 -8.35 -7.15
N ILE A 94 4.59 -7.76 -7.04
CA ILE A 94 4.41 -6.40 -6.50
C ILE A 94 4.50 -6.29 -4.97
N GLY A 95 4.74 -7.41 -4.28
CA GLY A 95 4.88 -7.45 -2.82
C GLY A 95 3.72 -6.76 -2.09
N SER A 96 4.06 -5.87 -1.17
CA SER A 96 3.10 -5.17 -0.32
C SER A 96 2.16 -4.20 -1.05
N ASN A 97 2.42 -3.85 -2.31
CA ASN A 97 1.44 -3.10 -3.11
C ASN A 97 0.13 -3.88 -3.29
N THR A 98 0.17 -5.22 -3.16
CA THR A 98 -1.02 -6.09 -3.13
C THR A 98 -2.05 -5.65 -2.09
N LYS A 99 -1.61 -5.08 -0.95
CA LYS A 99 -2.49 -4.68 0.16
C LYS A 99 -3.51 -3.63 -0.28
N THR A 100 -3.12 -2.69 -1.14
CA THR A 100 -4.03 -1.68 -1.68
C THR A 100 -5.20 -2.33 -2.43
N PHE A 101 -4.92 -3.34 -3.26
CA PHE A 101 -5.97 -4.07 -4.00
C PHE A 101 -6.91 -4.83 -3.07
N VAL A 102 -6.35 -5.54 -2.08
CA VAL A 102 -7.14 -6.26 -1.05
C VAL A 102 -8.04 -5.26 -0.30
N ALA A 103 -7.47 -4.14 0.17
CA ALA A 103 -8.21 -3.12 0.90
C ALA A 103 -9.35 -2.54 0.06
N THR A 104 -9.11 -2.23 -1.22
CA THR A 104 -10.17 -1.75 -2.12
C THR A 104 -11.32 -2.75 -2.22
N VAL A 105 -11.03 -4.05 -2.41
CA VAL A 105 -12.09 -5.07 -2.50
C VAL A 105 -12.87 -5.18 -1.19
N VAL A 106 -12.21 -5.15 -0.04
CA VAL A 106 -12.89 -5.17 1.27
C VAL A 106 -13.79 -3.94 1.44
N LEU A 107 -13.29 -2.75 1.08
CA LEU A 107 -14.07 -1.51 1.17
C LEU A 107 -15.25 -1.48 0.20
N GLN A 108 -15.12 -2.07 -0.99
CA GLN A 108 -16.26 -2.24 -1.91
C GLN A 108 -17.29 -3.22 -1.35
N LEU A 109 -16.86 -4.36 -0.79
CA LEU A 109 -17.76 -5.29 -0.13
C LEU A 109 -18.48 -4.63 1.07
N ALA A 110 -17.82 -3.68 1.74
CA ALA A 110 -18.45 -2.89 2.78
C ALA A 110 -19.47 -1.88 2.21
N GLY A 111 -19.14 -1.20 1.12
CA GLY A 111 -20.09 -0.35 0.38
C GLY A 111 -21.33 -1.11 -0.11
N ASP A 112 -21.15 -2.39 -0.48
CA ASP A 112 -22.23 -3.31 -0.86
C ASP A 112 -23.02 -3.88 0.34
N GLY A 113 -22.65 -3.55 1.59
CA GLY A 113 -23.26 -4.11 2.80
C GLY A 113 -22.96 -5.59 3.06
N LYS A 114 -22.01 -6.19 2.33
CA LYS A 114 -21.58 -7.59 2.51
C LYS A 114 -20.56 -7.74 3.64
N VAL A 115 -19.83 -6.68 3.93
CA VAL A 115 -18.86 -6.58 5.04
C VAL A 115 -19.24 -5.42 5.94
N ASP A 116 -19.24 -5.66 7.24
CA ASP A 116 -19.33 -4.63 8.26
C ASP A 116 -17.91 -4.42 8.80
N LEU A 117 -17.39 -3.20 8.65
CA LEU A 117 -16.02 -2.88 9.05
C LEU A 117 -15.84 -2.95 10.57
N GLU A 118 -16.91 -2.69 11.33
CA GLU A 118 -16.88 -2.70 12.80
C GLU A 118 -17.23 -4.08 13.38
N ALA A 119 -17.67 -5.03 12.54
CA ALA A 119 -17.91 -6.38 12.99
C ALA A 119 -16.59 -7.12 13.30
N PRO A 120 -16.59 -8.00 14.31
CA PRO A 120 -15.44 -8.85 14.59
C PRO A 120 -15.15 -9.78 13.42
N ILE A 121 -13.86 -10.05 13.16
CA ILE A 121 -13.44 -10.95 12.08
C ILE A 121 -13.99 -12.38 12.27
N GLU A 122 -14.24 -12.79 13.51
CA GLU A 122 -14.88 -14.07 13.86
C GLU A 122 -16.23 -14.26 13.16
N ARG A 123 -16.99 -13.19 12.91
CA ARG A 123 -18.26 -13.23 12.17
C ARG A 123 -18.09 -13.84 10.77
N TYR A 124 -16.96 -13.57 10.13
CA TYR A 124 -16.67 -14.00 8.76
C TYR A 124 -15.84 -15.27 8.73
N LEU A 125 -14.88 -15.40 9.65
CA LEU A 125 -13.90 -16.47 9.69
C LEU A 125 -13.95 -17.21 11.04
N PRO A 126 -15.04 -17.94 11.34
CA PRO A 126 -15.27 -18.52 12.67
C PRO A 126 -14.14 -19.46 13.07
N GLY A 127 -13.46 -19.08 14.15
CA GLY A 127 -12.34 -19.75 14.77
C GLY A 127 -11.06 -19.77 13.94
N VAL A 128 -10.94 -18.98 12.88
CA VAL A 128 -9.64 -18.86 12.21
C VAL A 128 -8.63 -18.13 13.10
N VAL A 129 -9.08 -17.14 13.87
CA VAL A 129 -8.25 -16.34 14.77
C VAL A 129 -8.48 -16.80 16.22
N ARG A 130 -7.78 -17.87 16.61
CA ARG A 130 -7.83 -18.43 17.97
C ARG A 130 -6.49 -19.03 18.39
N GLY A 131 -6.16 -18.95 19.68
CA GLY A 131 -5.00 -19.62 20.28
C GLY A 131 -3.98 -18.64 20.86
N ASN A 132 -3.26 -19.07 21.91
CA ASN A 132 -2.25 -18.27 22.62
C ASN A 132 -2.72 -16.87 23.07
N GLY A 133 -4.02 -16.68 23.32
CA GLY A 133 -4.61 -15.40 23.69
C GLY A 133 -5.08 -14.53 22.52
N ASN A 134 -4.89 -14.96 21.27
CA ASN A 134 -5.54 -14.35 20.12
C ASN A 134 -7.03 -14.73 20.09
N ASP A 135 -7.88 -13.74 19.84
CA ASP A 135 -9.34 -13.90 19.79
C ASP A 135 -9.94 -13.04 18.69
N GLY A 136 -10.49 -13.68 17.65
CA GLY A 136 -11.16 -13.03 16.53
C GLY A 136 -12.41 -12.22 16.92
N ASN A 137 -13.00 -12.45 18.10
CA ASN A 137 -14.14 -11.67 18.59
C ASN A 137 -13.75 -10.26 19.03
N ARG A 138 -12.46 -10.03 19.28
CA ARG A 138 -11.94 -8.74 19.78
C ARG A 138 -11.36 -7.86 18.68
N ILE A 139 -11.26 -8.38 17.46
CA ILE A 139 -10.57 -7.74 16.34
C ILE A 139 -11.58 -7.46 15.23
N THR A 140 -11.79 -6.19 14.89
CA THR A 140 -12.68 -5.80 13.80
C THR A 140 -12.02 -5.90 12.43
N VAL A 141 -12.82 -5.97 11.36
CA VAL A 141 -12.30 -5.90 9.98
C VAL A 141 -11.53 -4.59 9.73
N HIS A 142 -12.03 -3.49 10.29
CA HIS A 142 -11.37 -2.18 10.25
C HIS A 142 -9.97 -2.20 10.88
N GLN A 143 -9.81 -2.85 12.04
CA GLN A 143 -8.51 -2.97 12.70
C GLN A 143 -7.51 -3.81 11.90
N LEU A 144 -7.97 -4.80 11.12
CA LEU A 144 -7.11 -5.53 10.19
C LEU A 144 -6.59 -4.59 9.09
N LEU A 145 -7.48 -3.82 8.45
CA LEU A 145 -7.13 -2.85 7.40
C LEU A 145 -6.11 -1.81 7.88
N GLN A 146 -6.27 -1.33 9.11
CA GLN A 146 -5.44 -0.28 9.72
C GLN A 146 -4.14 -0.77 10.36
N HIS A 147 -3.87 -2.08 10.34
CA HIS A 147 -2.73 -2.65 11.05
C HIS A 147 -2.77 -2.43 12.58
N THR A 148 -3.96 -2.36 13.18
CA THR A 148 -4.17 -2.11 14.62
C THR A 148 -4.69 -3.34 15.39
N SER A 149 -4.69 -4.52 14.77
CA SER A 149 -5.26 -5.75 15.33
C SER A 149 -4.53 -6.34 16.55
N GLY A 150 -3.25 -6.01 16.76
CA GLY A 150 -2.43 -6.65 17.79
C GLY A 150 -1.91 -8.04 17.42
N LEU A 151 -2.33 -8.62 16.28
CA LEU A 151 -1.94 -9.98 15.89
C LEU A 151 -0.42 -10.10 15.68
N PRO A 152 0.20 -11.24 16.01
CA PRO A 152 1.56 -11.55 15.58
C PRO A 152 1.65 -11.70 14.05
N ASP A 153 2.84 -11.55 13.48
CA ASP A 153 3.05 -11.78 12.05
C ASP A 153 3.66 -13.16 11.77
N TYR A 154 3.31 -13.79 10.64
CA TYR A 154 3.81 -15.11 10.28
C TYR A 154 5.23 -15.07 9.68
N VAL A 155 5.71 -13.88 9.30
CA VAL A 155 7.07 -13.63 8.78
C VAL A 155 7.89 -12.86 9.82
N ALA A 156 9.12 -13.32 10.06
CA ALA A 156 10.09 -12.65 10.92
C ALA A 156 10.72 -11.44 10.20
N GLY A 157 10.98 -10.37 10.94
CA GLY A 157 11.74 -9.21 10.43
C GLY A 157 11.05 -8.38 9.35
N GLY A 158 9.76 -8.62 9.05
CA GLY A 158 9.00 -7.87 8.05
C GLY A 158 8.64 -6.43 8.46
N ASP A 159 8.79 -6.08 9.74
CA ASP A 159 8.69 -4.72 10.27
C ASP A 159 9.90 -4.48 11.19
N PRO A 160 10.73 -3.44 10.93
CA PRO A 160 11.90 -3.12 11.75
C PRO A 160 11.57 -2.83 13.22
N ALA A 161 10.33 -2.46 13.53
CA ALA A 161 9.87 -2.25 14.90
C ALA A 161 9.69 -3.56 15.69
N LEU A 162 9.93 -4.72 15.06
CA LEU A 162 9.67 -6.03 15.63
C LEU A 162 10.92 -6.87 15.74
N THR A 163 11.23 -7.26 16.96
CA THR A 163 12.12 -8.39 17.21
C THR A 163 11.36 -9.69 16.92
N PRO A 164 11.91 -10.60 16.10
CA PRO A 164 11.34 -11.94 15.93
C PRO A 164 11.14 -12.62 17.28
N ALA A 165 10.03 -13.34 17.44
CA ALA A 165 9.79 -14.10 18.66
C ALA A 165 10.82 -15.25 18.76
N PRO A 166 11.55 -15.40 19.88
CA PRO A 166 12.49 -16.50 20.07
C PRO A 166 11.78 -17.85 19.90
N ASN A 167 12.42 -18.80 19.20
CA ASN A 167 11.88 -20.14 18.94
C ASN A 167 10.49 -20.17 18.26
N SER A 168 10.13 -19.11 17.55
CA SER A 168 8.87 -19.07 16.81
C SER A 168 8.95 -19.83 15.48
N LEU A 169 7.78 -20.23 14.98
CA LEU A 169 7.61 -20.83 13.66
C LEU A 169 7.58 -19.78 12.52
N GLN A 170 7.97 -18.53 12.82
CA GLN A 170 7.93 -17.45 11.83
C GLN A 170 8.83 -17.77 10.63
N LEU A 171 8.28 -17.53 9.45
CA LEU A 171 9.00 -17.66 8.19
C LEU A 171 10.09 -16.61 8.11
N LYS A 172 11.31 -17.03 7.77
CA LYS A 172 12.45 -16.15 7.53
C LYS A 172 12.48 -15.78 6.04
N PRO A 173 12.21 -14.52 5.66
CA PRO A 173 11.96 -14.15 4.27
C PRO A 173 13.16 -14.39 3.35
N ASP A 174 14.38 -14.35 3.90
CA ASP A 174 15.62 -14.57 3.14
C ASP A 174 16.05 -16.04 3.06
N ALA A 175 15.32 -16.96 3.72
CA ALA A 175 15.65 -18.38 3.65
C ALA A 175 15.28 -18.98 2.28
N GLU A 176 16.21 -19.72 1.69
CA GLU A 176 16.05 -20.33 0.37
C GLU A 176 14.85 -21.27 0.28
N GLU A 177 14.57 -22.00 1.35
CA GLU A 177 13.43 -22.92 1.47
C GLU A 177 12.08 -22.20 1.32
N ILE A 178 11.97 -20.95 1.77
CA ILE A 178 10.73 -20.16 1.70
C ILE A 178 10.55 -19.54 0.32
N ARG A 179 11.64 -19.22 -0.38
CA ARG A 179 11.62 -18.53 -1.68
C ARG A 179 10.75 -19.24 -2.72
N TRP A 180 10.73 -20.58 -2.68
CA TRP A 180 10.03 -21.41 -3.66
C TRP A 180 8.87 -22.21 -3.09
N ALA A 181 8.61 -22.13 -1.78
CA ALA A 181 7.54 -22.86 -1.14
C ALA A 181 6.16 -22.23 -1.40
N HIS A 182 5.14 -23.08 -1.48
CA HIS A 182 3.74 -22.65 -1.47
C HIS A 182 3.16 -22.85 -0.06
N TYR A 183 2.47 -21.83 0.44
CA TYR A 183 1.78 -21.87 1.72
C TYR A 183 0.31 -21.56 1.52
N GLU A 184 -0.56 -22.39 2.09
CA GLU A 184 -1.97 -22.05 2.16
C GLU A 184 -2.18 -20.88 3.15
N PRO A 185 -3.12 -19.95 2.88
CA PRO A 185 -3.41 -18.84 3.80
C PRO A 185 -3.65 -19.30 5.25
N ALA A 186 -4.31 -20.45 5.43
CA ALA A 186 -4.57 -21.04 6.74
C ALA A 186 -3.27 -21.51 7.45
N ASP A 187 -2.26 -21.98 6.72
CA ASP A 187 -0.96 -22.33 7.31
C ASP A 187 -0.27 -21.09 7.87
N LEU A 188 -0.28 -20.00 7.10
CA LEU A 188 0.32 -18.72 7.51
C LEU A 188 -0.37 -18.16 8.75
N VAL A 189 -1.69 -18.17 8.79
CA VAL A 189 -2.45 -17.75 9.98
C VAL A 189 -2.15 -18.66 11.17
N ARG A 190 -2.03 -19.97 10.99
CA ARG A 190 -1.68 -20.90 12.08
C ARG A 190 -0.32 -20.61 12.69
N ILE A 191 0.68 -20.27 11.86
CA ILE A 191 1.99 -19.81 12.34
C ILE A 191 1.81 -18.58 13.23
N ALA A 192 1.06 -17.58 12.77
CA ALA A 192 0.78 -16.39 13.57
C ALA A 192 0.08 -16.76 14.90
N MET A 193 -0.99 -17.55 14.87
CA MET A 193 -1.74 -17.94 16.07
C MET A 193 -0.95 -18.82 17.06
N SER A 194 0.22 -19.33 16.67
CA SER A 194 1.14 -20.03 17.59
C SER A 194 1.85 -19.10 18.59
N MET A 195 1.71 -17.78 18.41
CA MET A 195 2.32 -16.75 19.25
C MET A 195 1.24 -15.90 19.95
N PRO A 196 1.55 -15.30 21.11
CA PRO A 196 0.62 -14.41 21.78
C PRO A 196 0.39 -13.10 21.00
N PRO A 197 -0.75 -12.42 21.21
CA PRO A 197 -0.96 -11.08 20.68
C PRO A 197 0.10 -10.12 21.21
N ARG A 198 0.50 -9.17 20.36
CA ARG A 198 1.58 -8.21 20.65
C ARG A 198 1.13 -7.00 21.45
N PHE A 199 -0.17 -6.71 21.41
CA PHE A 199 -0.84 -5.61 22.10
C PHE A 199 -2.35 -5.75 21.95
N GLU A 200 -3.11 -4.97 22.71
CA GLU A 200 -4.57 -4.93 22.63
C GLU A 200 -5.06 -4.34 21.31
N PRO A 201 -6.10 -4.91 20.66
CA PRO A 201 -6.65 -4.37 19.43
C PRO A 201 -7.00 -2.87 19.55
N GLY A 202 -6.56 -2.07 18.59
CA GLY A 202 -6.76 -0.62 18.55
C GLY A 202 -5.72 0.20 19.31
N ALA A 203 -4.86 -0.39 20.15
CA ALA A 203 -3.94 0.37 21.00
C ALA A 203 -2.80 1.07 20.24
N ARG A 204 -2.34 0.49 19.12
CA ARG A 204 -1.28 1.04 18.24
C ARG A 204 -1.38 0.44 16.84
N SER A 205 -0.70 1.04 15.87
CA SER A 205 -0.55 0.48 14.52
C SER A 205 0.84 -0.13 14.35
N VAL A 206 0.87 -1.37 13.86
CA VAL A 206 2.11 -2.14 13.62
C VAL A 206 1.93 -2.95 12.35
N TYR A 207 2.87 -2.82 11.41
CA TYR A 207 2.75 -3.47 10.11
C TYR A 207 2.71 -4.99 10.27
N THR A 208 1.68 -5.61 9.68
CA THR A 208 1.36 -7.03 9.93
C THR A 208 0.78 -7.68 8.69
N ASN A 209 1.53 -8.59 8.07
CA ASN A 209 1.07 -9.30 6.87
C ASN A 209 -0.10 -10.25 7.17
N THR A 210 -0.12 -10.86 8.35
CA THR A 210 -1.23 -11.71 8.83
C THR A 210 -2.60 -11.04 8.69
N ASN A 211 -2.68 -9.72 8.92
CA ASN A 211 -3.93 -9.00 8.75
C ASN A 211 -4.48 -9.09 7.31
N TYR A 212 -3.61 -8.94 6.32
CA TYR A 212 -4.01 -8.96 4.92
C TYR A 212 -4.19 -10.37 4.36
N VAL A 213 -3.58 -11.39 5.00
CA VAL A 213 -3.92 -12.79 4.76
C VAL A 213 -5.36 -13.05 5.23
N LEU A 214 -5.73 -12.61 6.44
CA LEU A 214 -7.10 -12.73 6.96
C LEU A 214 -8.12 -11.98 6.10
N LEU A 215 -7.80 -10.76 5.63
CA LEU A 215 -8.67 -10.03 4.71
C LEU A 215 -8.83 -10.75 3.36
N GLY A 216 -7.77 -11.39 2.85
CA GLY A 216 -7.85 -12.26 1.68
C GLY A 216 -8.81 -13.44 1.90
N MET A 217 -8.68 -14.13 3.03
CA MET A 217 -9.59 -15.23 3.40
C MET A 217 -11.04 -14.77 3.59
N LEU A 218 -11.26 -13.56 4.12
CA LEU A 218 -12.60 -12.95 4.21
C LEU A 218 -13.19 -12.72 2.82
N ILE A 219 -12.41 -12.19 1.86
CA ILE A 219 -12.86 -12.02 0.47
C ILE A 219 -13.24 -13.38 -0.12
N GLU A 220 -12.42 -14.42 0.09
CA GLU A 220 -12.70 -15.78 -0.39
C GLU A 220 -14.00 -16.33 0.16
N LYS A 221 -14.21 -16.15 1.47
CA LYS A 221 -15.41 -16.61 2.16
C LYS A 221 -16.68 -15.97 1.58
N ILE A 222 -16.64 -14.68 1.28
CA ILE A 222 -17.78 -13.94 0.73
C ILE A 222 -17.99 -14.25 -0.75
N ALA A 223 -16.91 -14.37 -1.52
CA ALA A 223 -16.96 -14.56 -2.96
C ALA A 223 -17.18 -16.03 -3.38
N GLY A 224 -16.97 -16.99 -2.48
CA GLY A 224 -17.08 -18.43 -2.77
C GLY A 224 -15.99 -18.97 -3.71
N ARG A 225 -14.89 -18.23 -3.90
CA ARG A 225 -13.78 -18.56 -4.80
C ARG A 225 -12.50 -17.88 -4.32
N SER A 226 -11.34 -18.37 -4.78
CA SER A 226 -10.02 -17.90 -4.32
C SER A 226 -9.83 -16.38 -4.43
N ALA A 227 -9.03 -15.80 -3.54
CA ALA A 227 -8.68 -14.38 -3.54
C ALA A 227 -7.89 -14.04 -4.80
N THR A 228 -7.06 -14.99 -5.26
CA THR A 228 -6.30 -14.91 -6.52
C THR A 228 -7.21 -14.81 -7.75
N THR A 229 -8.48 -15.22 -7.65
CA THR A 229 -9.50 -15.02 -8.70
C THR A 229 -10.35 -13.77 -8.42
N SER A 230 -10.80 -13.60 -7.18
CA SER A 230 -11.78 -12.57 -6.80
C SER A 230 -11.21 -11.16 -6.88
N ILE A 231 -9.97 -10.95 -6.43
CA ILE A 231 -9.35 -9.62 -6.42
C ILE A 231 -9.13 -9.10 -7.85
N PRO A 232 -8.45 -9.82 -8.77
CA PRO A 232 -8.32 -9.36 -10.15
C PRO A 232 -9.65 -9.07 -10.84
N ALA A 233 -10.66 -9.93 -10.64
CA ALA A 233 -11.95 -9.82 -11.33
C ALA A 233 -12.65 -8.48 -11.08
N VAL A 234 -12.50 -7.91 -9.88
CA VAL A 234 -13.05 -6.59 -9.52
C VAL A 234 -12.47 -5.49 -10.41
N PHE A 235 -11.16 -5.50 -10.63
CA PHE A 235 -10.45 -4.46 -11.40
C PHE A 235 -10.56 -4.68 -12.91
N SER A 236 -10.73 -5.93 -13.36
CA SER A 236 -10.98 -6.24 -14.76
C SER A 236 -12.38 -5.82 -15.23
N ASN A 237 -13.40 -5.89 -14.36
CA ASN A 237 -14.78 -5.55 -14.71
C ASN A 237 -15.11 -4.06 -14.56
N SER A 238 -14.35 -3.28 -13.79
CA SER A 238 -14.55 -1.84 -13.62
C SER A 238 -13.93 -0.99 -14.72
N ALA A 239 -13.12 -1.57 -15.61
CA ALA A 239 -12.55 -0.89 -16.75
C ALA A 239 -13.55 -0.88 -17.91
N SER A 240 -14.14 0.29 -18.21
CA SER A 240 -14.92 0.50 -19.43
C SER A 240 -14.16 -0.02 -20.67
N PRO A 241 -14.84 -0.60 -21.68
CA PRO A 241 -14.21 -1.26 -22.82
C PRO A 241 -13.41 -0.33 -23.77
N SER A 242 -13.26 0.96 -23.46
CA SER A 242 -12.57 1.93 -24.31
C SER A 242 -11.22 2.43 -23.77
N ARG A 243 -10.77 2.02 -22.57
CA ARG A 243 -9.44 2.40 -22.07
C ARG A 243 -8.80 1.27 -21.23
N SER A 244 -7.57 0.91 -21.60
CA SER A 244 -6.61 0.10 -20.82
C SER A 244 -6.71 -1.42 -20.95
N SER A 245 -5.99 -1.98 -21.93
CA SER A 245 -5.48 -3.37 -21.89
C SER A 245 -4.29 -3.54 -20.92
N ALA A 246 -3.80 -2.45 -20.31
CA ALA A 246 -2.61 -2.46 -19.46
C ALA A 246 -2.92 -2.81 -17.99
N SER A 247 -4.08 -2.42 -17.45
CA SER A 247 -4.40 -2.63 -16.02
C SER A 247 -4.78 -4.06 -15.66
N SER A 248 -5.32 -4.84 -16.60
CA SER A 248 -5.72 -6.24 -16.35
C SER A 248 -4.53 -7.20 -16.23
N SER A 249 -3.37 -6.82 -16.77
CA SER A 249 -2.22 -7.73 -16.91
C SER A 249 -1.34 -7.83 -15.66
N ALA A 250 -1.49 -6.92 -14.69
CA ALA A 250 -0.68 -6.88 -13.47
C ALA A 250 -1.18 -7.86 -12.38
N ILE A 251 -2.44 -8.30 -12.44
CA ILE A 251 -3.07 -9.11 -11.40
C ILE A 251 -3.33 -10.51 -11.94
N THR A 252 -2.27 -11.30 -12.11
CA THR A 252 -2.43 -12.76 -12.25
C THR A 252 -1.23 -13.44 -11.66
N THR A 253 -1.46 -14.25 -10.63
CA THR A 253 -0.48 -15.15 -10.05
C THR A 253 -0.32 -16.36 -10.97
N ARG A 254 0.92 -16.69 -11.34
CA ARG A 254 1.23 -17.98 -11.98
C ARG A 254 1.38 -19.01 -10.88
N THR A 255 0.55 -20.04 -10.88
CA THR A 255 0.73 -21.24 -10.05
C THR A 255 1.78 -22.11 -10.74
N THR A 256 3.03 -22.05 -10.29
CA THR A 256 4.01 -23.11 -10.59
C THR A 256 3.88 -24.20 -9.52
N PRO A 257 4.05 -25.50 -9.86
CA PRO A 257 4.06 -26.54 -8.85
C PRO A 257 5.27 -26.32 -7.95
N SER A 258 5.00 -25.98 -6.70
CA SER A 258 6.00 -25.77 -5.65
C SER A 258 5.89 -26.89 -4.62
N PRO A 259 6.99 -27.27 -3.95
CA PRO A 259 6.91 -28.20 -2.83
C PRO A 259 5.92 -27.70 -1.78
N ARG A 260 5.06 -28.61 -1.29
CA ARG A 260 4.03 -28.33 -0.28
C ARG A 260 4.66 -28.05 1.08
N SER A 261 3.95 -27.27 1.91
CA SER A 261 4.36 -26.97 3.28
C SER A 261 4.53 -28.26 4.11
N PRO A 262 5.45 -28.29 5.09
CA PRO A 262 5.60 -29.42 6.02
C PRO A 262 4.40 -29.58 6.97
N PHE A 263 3.42 -28.68 6.91
CA PHE A 263 2.21 -28.69 7.71
C PHE A 263 0.99 -29.28 6.97
N SER A 264 1.16 -29.69 5.71
CA SER A 264 0.11 -30.38 4.96
C SER A 264 0.02 -31.84 5.42
N SER A 265 -1.02 -32.17 6.20
CA SER A 265 -1.48 -33.55 6.41
C SER A 265 -2.47 -33.95 5.31
#